data_AF-A0A2G0CBN7-F1
#
_entry.id   AF-A0A2G0CBN7-F1
#
_cell.length_a   1.000
_cell.length_b   1.000
_cell.length_c   1.000
_cell.angle_alpha   90.00
_cell.angle_beta   90.00
_cell.angle_gamma   90.00
#
_symmetry.space_group_name_H-M   'P 1'
#
loop_
_entity.id
_entity.type
_entity.pdbx_description
1 polymer ?
#
loop_
_entity_poly.entity_id
_entity_poly.type
_entity_poly.pdbx_seq_one_letter_code
_entity_poly.pdbx_strand_id
1 'polypeptide(L)'
;MILVPAWLVGQSEADYVRALAQSLGGRTEVAVTSGRVDILTDDYAIEVDWAPKWKESVGQALWYGLQSNRRAGIILILRDAGDYKYFLQLNSALAHGGLEGKIRTWVYPNDFPEIGPGTRAAAPPPGEATDQQYWLSTNSRKRHRRGCRWFAESRGRYCTAEEGVAAQCCH
;
A
#
# COMPACT_ATOMS: atom_id res chain seq x y z
N MET A 1 -19.63 22.91 -7.91
CA MET A 1 -18.74 23.70 -7.06
C MET A 1 -17.81 22.73 -6.36
N ILE A 2 -16.57 22.59 -6.82
CA ILE A 2 -15.65 21.58 -6.29
C ILE A 2 -14.98 22.19 -5.05
N LEU A 3 -15.31 21.65 -3.87
CA LEU A 3 -14.59 21.94 -2.63
C LEU A 3 -13.25 21.20 -2.71
N VAL A 4 -12.17 21.94 -2.92
CA VAL A 4 -10.81 21.45 -2.70
C VAL A 4 -10.44 21.85 -1.27
N PRO A 5 -10.48 20.94 -0.28
CA PRO A 5 -10.04 21.27 1.07
C PRO A 5 -8.51 21.50 1.07
N ALA A 6 -8.09 22.57 1.74
CA ALA A 6 -6.71 23.05 1.81
C ALA A 6 -5.80 22.18 2.71
N TRP A 7 -5.55 20.93 2.30
CA TRP A 7 -4.64 20.01 2.99
C TRP A 7 -3.77 19.24 1.98
N LEU A 8 -3.06 19.94 1.10
CA LEU A 8 -2.23 19.35 0.04
C LEU A 8 -0.73 19.66 0.25
N VAL A 9 -0.22 19.38 1.45
CA VAL A 9 1.24 19.41 1.70
C VAL A 9 1.67 18.09 2.34
N GLY A 10 2.43 17.29 1.59
CA GLY A 10 3.34 16.28 2.15
C GLY A 10 2.86 14.82 2.24
N GLN A 11 1.72 14.45 1.65
CA GLN A 11 1.22 13.07 1.72
C GLN A 11 1.98 12.14 0.78
N SER A 12 2.49 11.03 1.31
CA SER A 12 3.22 10.02 0.53
C SER A 12 2.27 9.07 -0.19
N GLU A 13 2.72 8.42 -1.27
CA GLU A 13 1.97 7.36 -1.96
C GLU A 13 1.49 6.27 -0.97
N ALA A 14 2.34 5.92 0.00
CA ALA A 14 2.03 4.97 1.05
C ALA A 14 0.85 5.40 1.95
N ASP A 15 0.58 6.70 2.13
CA ASP A 15 -0.59 7.18 2.86
C ASP A 15 -1.88 6.87 2.11
N TYR A 16 -1.89 7.07 0.78
CA TYR A 16 -3.00 6.71 -0.08
C TYR A 16 -3.21 5.20 -0.13
N VAL A 17 -2.14 4.42 -0.31
CA VAL A 17 -2.19 2.95 -0.32
C VAL A 17 -2.88 2.42 0.94
N ARG A 18 -2.51 2.92 2.12
CA ARG A 18 -3.14 2.51 3.38
C ARG A 18 -4.62 2.86 3.45
N ALA A 19 -4.99 4.09 3.13
CA ALA A 19 -6.37 4.54 3.19
C ALA A 19 -7.27 3.78 2.21
N LEU A 20 -6.78 3.56 0.99
CA LEU A 20 -7.48 2.79 -0.05
C LEU A 20 -7.59 1.32 0.34
N ALA A 21 -6.53 0.70 0.84
CA ALA A 21 -6.55 -0.70 1.26
C ALA A 21 -7.57 -0.95 2.37
N GLN A 22 -7.66 -0.06 3.35
CA GLN A 22 -8.66 -0.14 4.42
C GLN A 22 -10.08 -0.12 3.85
N SER A 23 -10.37 0.79 2.91
CA SER A 23 -11.70 0.87 2.29
C SER A 23 -12.01 -0.32 1.36
N LEU A 24 -10.98 -0.91 0.75
CA LEU A 24 -11.12 -2.05 -0.17
C LEU A 24 -11.08 -3.40 0.55
N GLY A 25 -10.90 -3.43 1.87
CA GLY A 25 -10.67 -4.66 2.64
C GLY A 25 -9.38 -5.40 2.21
N GLY A 26 -8.42 -4.68 1.66
CA GLY A 26 -7.18 -5.22 1.11
C GLY A 26 -6.03 -5.26 2.10
N ARG A 27 -5.09 -6.19 1.88
CA ARG A 27 -3.80 -6.24 2.58
C ARG A 27 -2.78 -5.41 1.81
N THR A 28 -1.99 -4.61 2.51
CA THR A 28 -0.94 -3.80 1.87
C THR A 28 0.39 -4.52 1.80
N GLU A 29 1.25 -4.08 0.88
CA GLU A 29 2.68 -4.39 0.89
C GLU A 29 2.98 -5.90 0.84
N VAL A 30 2.20 -6.66 0.05
CA VAL A 30 2.31 -8.13 -0.02
C VAL A 30 3.46 -8.52 -0.94
N ALA A 31 4.49 -9.17 -0.37
CA ALA A 31 5.68 -9.60 -1.13
C ALA A 31 5.34 -10.67 -2.18
N VAL A 32 5.91 -10.51 -3.37
CA VAL A 32 5.86 -11.47 -4.49
C VAL A 32 7.26 -11.64 -5.08
N THR A 33 7.42 -12.59 -6.00
CA THR A 33 8.67 -12.71 -6.75
C THR A 33 8.96 -11.38 -7.47
N SER A 34 10.12 -10.79 -7.20
CA SER A 34 10.58 -9.55 -7.83
C SER A 34 9.67 -8.33 -7.64
N GLY A 35 9.00 -8.21 -6.50
CA GLY A 35 8.23 -7.01 -6.20
C GLY A 35 7.31 -7.14 -5.00
N ARG A 36 6.34 -6.25 -4.94
CA ARG A 36 5.38 -6.19 -3.85
C ARG A 36 4.09 -5.57 -4.36
N VAL A 37 2.97 -6.18 -4.05
CA VAL A 37 1.65 -5.67 -4.40
C VAL A 37 1.25 -4.59 -3.40
N ASP A 38 0.89 -3.40 -3.88
CA ASP A 38 0.49 -2.30 -3.01
C ASP A 38 -0.77 -2.64 -2.22
N ILE A 39 -1.80 -3.15 -2.90
CA ILE A 39 -3.05 -3.60 -2.28
C ILE A 39 -3.48 -4.94 -2.89
N LEU A 40 -3.66 -5.95 -2.04
CA LEU A 40 -4.15 -7.27 -2.43
C LEU A 40 -5.50 -7.54 -1.77
N THR A 41 -6.54 -7.71 -2.57
CA THR A 41 -7.88 -8.14 -2.14
C THR A 41 -8.15 -9.59 -2.53
N ASP A 42 -9.36 -10.08 -2.24
CA ASP A 42 -9.78 -11.41 -2.70
C ASP A 42 -9.87 -11.51 -4.23
N ASP A 43 -10.14 -10.40 -4.90
CA ASP A 43 -10.37 -10.36 -6.35
C ASP A 43 -9.20 -9.77 -7.15
N TYR A 44 -8.48 -8.79 -6.57
CA TYR A 44 -7.54 -7.95 -7.30
C TYR A 44 -6.17 -7.85 -6.64
N ALA A 45 -5.13 -7.83 -7.47
CA ALA A 45 -3.82 -7.30 -7.13
C ALA A 45 -3.68 -5.92 -7.76
N ILE A 46 -3.63 -4.90 -6.91
CA ILE A 46 -3.79 -3.51 -7.30
C ILE A 46 -2.46 -2.78 -7.11
N GLU A 47 -2.01 -2.12 -8.16
CA GLU A 47 -0.95 -1.10 -8.12
C GLU A 47 -1.56 0.27 -7.87
N VAL A 48 -0.98 1.06 -6.98
CA VAL A 48 -1.41 2.41 -6.66
C VAL A 48 -0.29 3.38 -6.94
N ASP A 49 -0.52 4.30 -7.87
CA ASP A 49 0.55 5.14 -8.40
C ASP A 49 0.09 6.58 -8.62
N TRP A 50 1.03 7.53 -8.53
CA TRP A 50 0.78 8.88 -9.04
C TRP A 50 0.48 8.84 -10.54
N ALA A 51 -0.55 9.58 -10.96
CA ALA A 51 -1.07 9.51 -12.33
C ALA A 51 -0.04 9.60 -13.47
N PRO A 52 1.04 10.42 -13.41
CA PRO A 52 2.06 10.44 -14.44
C PRO A 52 2.82 9.11 -14.65
N LYS A 53 2.83 8.21 -13.65
CA LYS A 53 3.50 6.90 -13.66
C LYS A 53 2.65 5.77 -14.24
N TRP A 54 1.54 6.11 -14.92
CA TRP A 54 0.58 5.11 -15.38
C TRP A 54 1.16 4.03 -16.30
N LYS A 55 2.26 4.30 -17.02
CA LYS A 55 2.87 3.34 -17.95
C LYS A 55 3.52 2.19 -17.18
N GLU A 56 4.23 2.53 -16.11
CA GLU A 56 4.87 1.61 -15.18
C GLU A 56 3.82 0.72 -14.49
N SER A 57 2.71 1.33 -14.06
CA SER A 57 1.63 0.62 -13.35
C SER A 57 0.99 -0.50 -14.17
N VAL A 58 0.98 -0.41 -15.52
CA VAL A 58 0.46 -1.49 -16.38
C VAL A 58 1.28 -2.76 -16.22
N GLY A 59 2.61 -2.65 -16.27
CA GLY A 59 3.50 -3.80 -16.14
C GLY A 59 3.42 -4.43 -14.75
N GLN A 60 3.41 -3.59 -13.71
CA GLN A 60 3.32 -4.03 -12.32
C GLN A 60 1.98 -4.72 -12.03
N ALA A 61 0.85 -4.13 -12.41
CA ALA A 61 -0.46 -4.73 -12.19
C ALA A 61 -0.62 -6.10 -12.87
N LEU A 62 -0.11 -6.24 -14.11
CA LEU A 62 -0.11 -7.54 -14.81
C LEU A 62 0.77 -8.57 -14.11
N TRP A 63 2.00 -8.19 -13.74
CA TRP A 63 2.94 -9.07 -13.04
C TRP A 63 2.39 -9.52 -11.69
N TYR A 64 1.82 -8.60 -10.92
CA TYR A 64 1.28 -8.86 -9.60
C TYR A 64 0.00 -9.68 -9.64
N GLY A 65 -0.89 -9.43 -10.60
CA GLY A 65 -2.06 -10.28 -10.84
C GLY A 65 -1.66 -11.73 -11.15
N LEU A 66 -0.64 -11.92 -12.01
CA LEU A 66 -0.10 -13.23 -12.32
C LEU A 66 0.47 -13.95 -11.09
N GLN A 67 1.33 -13.28 -10.31
CA GLN A 67 2.01 -13.89 -9.15
C GLN A 67 1.06 -14.25 -8.01
N SER A 68 -0.03 -13.48 -7.85
CA SER A 68 -0.99 -13.68 -6.76
C SER A 68 -2.23 -14.48 -7.17
N ASN A 69 -2.33 -14.86 -8.45
CA ASN A 69 -3.55 -15.44 -9.04
C ASN A 69 -4.78 -14.56 -8.77
N ARG A 70 -4.66 -13.27 -9.06
CA ARG A 70 -5.72 -12.25 -8.93
C ARG A 70 -5.85 -11.44 -10.21
N ARG A 71 -6.96 -10.75 -10.37
CA ARG A 71 -7.14 -9.82 -11.49
C ARG A 71 -6.26 -8.60 -11.30
N ALA A 72 -5.69 -8.09 -12.39
CA ALA A 72 -4.89 -6.87 -12.35
C ALA A 72 -5.77 -5.64 -12.08
N GLY A 73 -5.33 -4.78 -11.17
CA GLY A 73 -5.96 -3.51 -10.83
C GLY A 73 -4.96 -2.36 -10.83
N ILE A 74 -5.41 -1.16 -11.20
CA ILE A 74 -4.62 0.07 -11.12
C ILE A 74 -5.47 1.18 -10.52
N ILE A 75 -4.97 1.85 -9.49
CA ILE A 75 -5.53 3.11 -8.98
C ILE A 75 -4.55 4.23 -9.28
N LEU A 76 -4.98 5.23 -10.07
CA LEU A 76 -4.18 6.44 -10.28
C LEU A 76 -4.56 7.54 -9.27
N ILE A 77 -3.57 8.10 -8.59
CA ILE A 77 -3.73 9.24 -7.69
C ILE A 77 -3.55 10.53 -8.48
N LEU A 78 -4.61 11.34 -8.57
CA LEU A 78 -4.57 12.68 -9.17
C LEU A 78 -4.09 13.70 -8.13
N ARG A 79 -3.15 14.58 -8.51
CA ARG A 79 -2.78 15.74 -7.68
C ARG A 79 -3.73 16.91 -7.90
N ASP A 80 -4.18 17.07 -9.12
CA ASP A 80 -5.12 18.10 -9.55
C ASP A 80 -5.95 17.60 -10.76
N ALA A 81 -6.90 18.42 -11.21
CA ALA A 81 -7.77 18.08 -12.34
C ALA A 81 -7.00 17.84 -13.65
N GLY A 82 -5.82 18.45 -13.83
CA GLY A 82 -4.97 18.30 -15.01
C GLY A 82 -4.32 16.92 -15.11
N ASP A 83 -4.16 16.20 -14.00
CA ASP A 83 -3.67 14.82 -14.00
C ASP A 83 -4.69 13.84 -14.62
N TYR A 84 -5.98 14.20 -14.75
CA TYR A 84 -7.00 13.31 -15.32
C TYR A 84 -6.69 12.86 -16.75
N LYS A 85 -5.93 13.65 -17.51
CA LYS A 85 -5.45 13.27 -18.85
C LYS A 85 -4.67 11.94 -18.84
N TYR A 86 -3.95 11.62 -17.75
CA TYR A 86 -3.19 10.38 -17.64
C TYR A 86 -4.10 9.16 -17.51
N PHE A 87 -5.24 9.30 -16.82
CA PHE A 87 -6.25 8.25 -16.74
C PHE A 87 -6.87 7.97 -18.13
N LEU A 88 -7.13 9.02 -18.92
CA LEU A 88 -7.58 8.85 -20.30
C LEU A 88 -6.52 8.15 -21.17
N GLN A 89 -5.25 8.53 -21.02
CA GLN A 89 -4.13 7.89 -21.73
C GLN A 89 -4.00 6.41 -21.36
N LEU A 90 -4.05 6.07 -20.07
CA LEU A 90 -4.03 4.70 -19.58
C LEU A 90 -5.15 3.88 -20.23
N ASN A 91 -6.41 4.31 -20.11
CA ASN A 91 -7.54 3.55 -20.65
C ASN A 91 -7.50 3.44 -22.19
N SER A 92 -7.05 4.50 -22.88
CA SER A 92 -6.84 4.46 -24.34
C SER A 92 -5.77 3.45 -24.75
N ALA A 93 -4.66 3.38 -24.00
CA ALA A 93 -3.60 2.42 -24.24
C ALA A 93 -4.05 0.98 -23.93
N LEU A 94 -4.83 0.77 -22.86
CA LEU A 94 -5.40 -0.54 -22.54
C LEU A 94 -6.38 -1.00 -23.62
N ALA A 95 -7.25 -0.12 -24.12
CA ALA A 95 -8.14 -0.43 -25.23
C ALA A 95 -7.36 -0.80 -26.50
N HIS A 96 -6.38 0.02 -26.88
CA HIS A 96 -5.51 -0.24 -28.03
C HIS A 96 -4.76 -1.58 -27.92
N GLY A 97 -4.28 -1.92 -26.72
CA GLY A 97 -3.59 -3.18 -26.44
C GLY A 97 -4.50 -4.39 -26.22
N GLY A 98 -5.83 -4.25 -26.32
CA GLY A 98 -6.78 -5.34 -26.05
C GLY A 98 -6.75 -5.82 -24.58
N LEU A 99 -6.38 -4.93 -23.66
CA LEU A 99 -6.32 -5.15 -22.21
C LEU A 99 -7.50 -4.48 -21.46
N GLU A 100 -8.36 -3.76 -22.17
CA GLU A 100 -9.61 -3.25 -21.62
C GLU A 100 -10.44 -4.39 -21.00
N GLY A 101 -10.99 -4.16 -19.80
CA GLY A 101 -11.72 -5.15 -19.01
C GLY A 101 -10.85 -6.24 -18.36
N LYS A 102 -9.60 -6.44 -18.83
CA LYS A 102 -8.63 -7.38 -18.21
C LYS A 102 -7.89 -6.74 -17.06
N ILE A 103 -7.59 -5.45 -17.15
CA ILE A 103 -7.09 -4.62 -16.05
C ILE A 103 -8.21 -3.70 -15.61
N ARG A 104 -8.58 -3.75 -14.33
CA ARG A 104 -9.55 -2.80 -13.77
C ARG A 104 -8.85 -1.52 -13.37
N THR A 105 -9.39 -0.38 -13.77
CA THR A 105 -8.81 0.93 -13.50
C THR A 105 -9.75 1.74 -12.61
N TRP A 106 -9.18 2.51 -11.70
CA TRP A 106 -9.85 3.51 -10.88
C TRP A 106 -9.00 4.77 -10.79
N VAL A 107 -9.59 5.86 -10.35
CA VAL A 107 -8.94 7.14 -10.16
C VAL A 107 -9.34 7.77 -8.83
N TYR A 108 -8.33 8.07 -8.00
CA TYR A 108 -8.50 8.82 -6.76
C TYR A 108 -8.35 10.33 -7.02
N PRO A 109 -9.20 11.19 -6.44
CA PRO A 109 -10.26 10.88 -5.48
C PRO A 109 -11.62 10.50 -6.09
N ASN A 110 -11.82 10.57 -7.41
CA ASN A 110 -13.16 10.52 -8.00
C ASN A 110 -13.94 9.23 -7.69
N ASP A 111 -13.28 8.07 -7.69
CA ASP A 111 -13.90 6.78 -7.35
C ASP A 111 -13.90 6.50 -5.84
N PHE A 112 -13.27 7.39 -5.06
CA PHE A 112 -13.05 7.27 -3.62
C PHE A 112 -13.26 8.61 -2.90
N PRO A 113 -14.39 9.32 -3.12
CA PRO A 113 -14.53 10.71 -2.70
C PRO A 113 -14.50 10.90 -1.17
N GLU A 114 -14.85 9.86 -0.43
CA GLU A 114 -14.90 9.86 1.04
C GLU A 114 -13.57 9.41 1.69
N ILE A 115 -12.57 9.02 0.89
CA ILE A 115 -11.27 8.56 1.39
C ILE A 115 -10.31 9.74 1.39
N GLY A 116 -9.69 10.02 2.54
CA GLY A 116 -8.63 11.02 2.66
C GLY A 116 -7.32 10.42 3.18
N PRO A 117 -6.15 10.75 2.60
CA PRO A 117 -4.84 10.28 3.06
C PRO A 117 -4.44 10.81 4.45
N GLY A 118 -5.26 11.69 5.05
CA GLY A 118 -4.98 12.40 6.31
C GLY A 118 -5.28 11.62 7.58
N THR A 119 -5.98 10.50 7.49
CA THR A 119 -6.11 9.60 8.63
C THR A 119 -4.81 8.82 8.70
N ARG A 120 -3.88 9.20 9.61
CA ARG A 120 -2.87 8.24 10.08
C ARG A 120 -3.64 6.97 10.36
N ALA A 121 -3.38 5.91 9.60
CA ALA A 121 -3.94 4.61 9.90
C ALA A 121 -3.74 4.42 11.40
N ALA A 122 -4.84 4.25 12.14
CA ALA A 122 -4.72 3.69 13.46
C ALA A 122 -3.84 2.47 13.24
N ALA A 123 -2.71 2.40 13.96
CA ALA A 123 -1.94 1.18 13.98
C ALA A 123 -2.96 0.04 14.14
N PRO A 124 -2.86 -1.06 13.37
CA PRO A 124 -3.75 -2.20 13.57
C PRO A 124 -3.90 -2.38 15.08
N PRO A 125 -5.15 -2.44 15.60
CA PRO A 125 -5.38 -2.42 17.05
C PRO A 125 -4.35 -3.36 17.63
N PRO A 126 -3.47 -2.89 18.56
CA PRO A 126 -2.31 -3.66 18.95
C PRO A 126 -2.81 -5.06 19.18
N GLY A 127 -2.40 -5.99 18.30
CA GLY A 127 -2.69 -7.40 18.47
C GLY A 127 -2.17 -7.64 19.86
N GLU A 128 -3.11 -7.86 20.77
CA GLU A 128 -2.96 -7.56 22.19
C GLU A 128 -1.59 -8.08 22.59
N ALA A 129 -0.66 -7.18 22.95
CA ALA A 129 0.72 -7.52 23.27
C ALA A 129 0.71 -8.25 24.61
N THR A 130 0.13 -9.43 24.59
CA THR A 130 -0.24 -10.25 25.74
C THR A 130 0.93 -11.10 26.16
N ASP A 131 2.00 -11.11 25.37
CA ASP A 131 3.24 -11.68 25.81
C ASP A 131 4.40 -10.75 25.44
N GLN A 132 5.15 -10.32 26.46
CA GLN A 132 6.38 -9.54 26.35
C GLN A 132 7.50 -10.44 25.75
N GLN A 133 7.21 -11.13 24.64
CA GLN A 133 8.10 -12.05 23.95
C GLN A 133 8.95 -11.33 22.90
N TYR A 134 8.47 -10.21 22.35
CA TYR A 134 9.16 -9.50 21.28
C TYR A 134 9.29 -7.99 21.53
N TRP A 135 10.45 -7.45 21.18
CA TRP A 135 10.81 -6.04 21.28
C TRP A 135 11.17 -5.51 19.90
N LEU A 136 10.47 -4.48 19.43
CA LEU A 136 10.75 -3.80 18.17
C LEU A 136 11.60 -2.55 18.43
N SER A 137 12.81 -2.53 17.88
CA SER A 137 13.66 -1.33 17.86
C SER A 137 13.06 -0.30 16.90
N THR A 138 12.70 0.88 17.39
CA THR A 138 12.11 1.95 16.53
C THR A 138 13.13 2.56 15.58
N ASN A 139 14.41 2.47 15.90
CA ASN A 139 15.49 3.03 15.08
C ASN A 139 15.86 2.11 13.92
N SER A 140 15.98 0.80 14.18
CA SER A 140 16.42 -0.17 13.17
C SER A 140 15.26 -0.95 12.51
N ARG A 141 14.05 -0.82 13.06
CA ARG A 141 12.86 -1.63 12.70
C ARG A 141 13.11 -3.15 12.82
N LYS A 142 14.10 -3.55 13.62
CA LYS A 142 14.42 -4.94 13.92
C LYS A 142 13.66 -5.43 15.15
N ARG A 143 13.09 -6.62 15.04
CA ARG A 143 12.37 -7.33 16.10
C ARG A 143 13.32 -8.31 16.80
N HIS A 144 13.42 -8.18 18.11
CA HIS A 144 14.22 -9.01 18.99
C HIS A 144 13.30 -9.88 19.85
N ARG A 145 13.63 -11.16 20.04
CA ARG A 145 12.92 -12.05 20.98
C ARG A 145 13.46 -11.88 22.41
N ARG A 146 12.70 -12.26 23.44
CA ARG A 146 13.04 -12.10 24.87
C ARG A 146 14.45 -12.58 25.24
N GLY A 147 14.92 -13.68 24.65
CA GLY A 147 16.27 -14.22 24.91
C GLY A 147 17.42 -13.52 24.17
N CYS A 148 17.13 -12.54 23.30
CA CYS A 148 18.16 -11.81 22.57
C CYS A 148 18.83 -10.77 23.48
N ARG A 149 20.16 -10.65 23.38
CA ARG A 149 20.94 -9.60 24.05
C ARG A 149 20.39 -8.17 23.85
N TRP A 150 19.74 -7.92 22.72
CA TRP A 150 19.25 -6.58 22.33
C TRP A 150 17.76 -6.36 22.63
N PHE A 151 17.13 -7.32 23.31
CA PHE A 151 15.74 -7.19 23.77
C PHE A 151 15.64 -6.12 24.85
N ALA A 152 14.73 -5.15 24.69
CA ALA A 152 14.52 -4.03 25.63
C ALA A 152 15.72 -3.08 25.87
N GLU A 153 16.87 -3.31 25.23
CA GLU A 153 18.08 -2.46 25.38
C GLU A 153 18.09 -1.23 24.45
N SER A 154 17.39 -1.30 23.31
CA SER A 154 17.31 -0.19 22.34
C SER A 154 16.02 0.60 22.51
N ARG A 155 16.01 1.89 22.14
CA ARG A 155 14.76 2.65 21.97
C ARG A 155 13.77 1.86 21.09
N GLY A 156 12.61 1.55 21.65
CA GLY A 156 11.70 0.57 21.08
C GLY A 156 10.42 0.42 21.87
N ARG A 157 9.62 -0.59 21.49
CA ARG A 157 8.41 -1.00 22.20
C ARG A 157 8.21 -2.51 22.08
N TYR A 158 7.41 -3.09 22.97
CA TYR A 158 6.89 -4.44 22.78
C TYR A 158 6.04 -4.50 21.50
N CYS A 159 6.11 -5.63 20.82
CA CYS A 159 5.44 -5.87 19.55
C CYS A 159 5.00 -7.33 19.41
N THR A 160 4.22 -7.65 18.39
CA THR A 160 3.87 -9.04 18.07
C THR A 160 4.97 -9.76 17.27
N ALA A 161 4.80 -11.07 17.04
CA ALA A 161 5.74 -11.87 16.24
C ALA A 161 5.73 -11.50 14.75
N GLU A 162 4.69 -10.80 14.29
CA GLU A 162 4.47 -10.40 12.90
C GLU A 162 4.97 -8.98 12.62
N GLU A 163 5.22 -8.17 13.66
CA GLU A 163 5.62 -6.77 13.52
C GLU A 163 7.13 -6.59 13.26
N GLY A 164 7.49 -5.89 12.17
CA GLY A 164 8.88 -5.57 11.83
C GLY A 164 9.70 -6.75 11.28
N VAL A 165 11.03 -6.61 11.20
CA VAL A 165 11.93 -7.63 10.64
C VAL A 165 12.68 -8.35 11.75
N ALA A 166 12.61 -9.68 11.82
CA ALA A 166 13.36 -10.46 12.81
C ALA A 166 14.87 -10.16 12.75
N ALA A 167 15.47 -9.86 13.90
CA ALA A 167 16.90 -9.60 13.99
C ALA A 167 17.67 -10.92 13.88
N GLN A 168 18.58 -11.01 12.91
CA GLN A 168 19.38 -12.22 12.66
C GLN A 168 20.33 -12.58 13.82
N CYS A 169 20.55 -11.67 14.78
CA CYS A 169 21.35 -11.88 15.98
C CYS A 169 20.56 -12.54 17.14
N CYS A 170 19.29 -12.91 16.92
CA CYS A 170 18.48 -13.62 17.90
C CYS A 170 18.73 -15.14 17.77
N HIS A 171 19.72 -15.65 18.51
CA HIS A 171 19.99 -17.08 18.64
C HIS A 171 19.50 -17.66 19.96
#